data_AF-W6YSJ9-F1
#
_entry.id   AF-W6YSJ9-F1
#
_cell.length_a   1.000
_cell.length_b   1.000
_cell.length_c   1.000
_cell.angle_alpha   90.00
_cell.angle_beta   90.00
_cell.angle_gamma   90.00
#
_symmetry.space_group_name_H-M   'P 1'
#
loop_
_entity.id
_entity.type
_entity.pdbx_description
1 polymer ?
#
loop_
_entity_poly.entity_id
_entity_poly.type
_entity_poly.pdbx_seq_one_letter_code
_entity_poly.pdbx_strand_id
1 'polypeptide(L)'
;RQKVVVVHGLGGIGKTQLAVEFAREHQDHFSAVFWIDGSSEASLKHSFVDIVQRLPRGELTADGVQMISQTVVEANVAVRECEQWLSISSNSHWLLIIDNVNCDYSDRDESLAYNVKDYFPNADHGSILITTRLASLQRIG
;
A
#
# COMPACT_ATOMS: atom_id res chain seq x y z
N ARG A 1 13.18 2.07 11.76
CA ARG A 1 13.04 0.71 11.19
C ARG A 1 11.61 0.55 10.69
N GLN A 2 11.41 0.19 9.43
CA GLN A 2 10.11 -0.08 8.83
C GLN A 2 9.53 -1.36 9.45
N LYS A 3 8.25 -1.33 9.81
CA LYS A 3 7.52 -2.46 10.42
C LYS A 3 6.58 -3.05 9.38
N VAL A 4 6.60 -4.37 9.21
CA VAL A 4 5.66 -5.06 8.34
C VAL A 4 4.91 -6.10 9.15
N VAL A 5 3.58 -6.06 9.12
CA VAL A 5 2.70 -6.99 9.84
C VAL A 5 1.78 -7.64 8.84
N VAL A 6 1.69 -8.97 8.87
CA VAL A 6 0.82 -9.75 8.00
C VAL A 6 -0.26 -10.42 8.85
N VAL A 7 -1.51 -10.00 8.65
CA VAL A 7 -2.70 -10.63 9.22
C VAL A 7 -3.25 -11.59 8.18
N HIS A 8 -3.07 -12.89 8.43
CA HIS A 8 -3.54 -13.93 7.53
C HIS A 8 -4.55 -14.85 8.22
N GLY A 9 -5.39 -15.53 7.43
CA GLY A 9 -6.40 -16.44 7.94
C GLY A 9 -7.54 -16.69 6.95
N LEU A 10 -8.49 -17.53 7.35
CA LEU A 10 -9.62 -17.92 6.50
C LEU A 10 -10.49 -16.72 6.06
N GLY A 11 -11.27 -16.91 5.00
CA GLY A 11 -12.27 -15.93 4.57
C GLY A 11 -13.31 -15.69 5.66
N GLY A 12 -13.75 -14.43 5.82
CA GLY A 12 -14.79 -14.06 6.79
C GLY A 12 -14.35 -13.99 8.26
N ILE A 13 -13.09 -14.28 8.60
CA ILE A 13 -12.60 -14.28 10.00
C ILE A 13 -12.42 -12.87 10.61
N GLY A 14 -12.63 -11.81 9.83
CA GLY A 14 -12.57 -10.42 10.33
C GLY A 14 -11.23 -9.70 10.15
N LYS A 15 -10.32 -10.16 9.28
CA LYS A 15 -8.99 -9.53 9.07
C LYS A 15 -9.08 -8.06 8.65
N THR A 16 -9.95 -7.77 7.68
CA THR A 16 -10.18 -6.40 7.20
C THR A 16 -10.75 -5.53 8.30
N GLN A 17 -11.71 -6.04 9.08
CA GLN A 17 -12.28 -5.34 10.24
C GLN A 17 -11.22 -5.06 11.32
N LEU A 18 -10.31 -6.01 11.56
CA LEU A 18 -9.19 -5.80 12.46
C LEU A 18 -8.26 -4.68 11.97
N ALA A 19 -7.94 -4.64 10.67
CA ALA A 19 -7.13 -3.57 10.10
C ALA A 19 -7.81 -2.20 10.19
N VAL A 20 -9.13 -2.13 9.92
CA VAL A 20 -9.93 -0.91 10.08
C VAL A 20 -9.91 -0.42 11.53
N GLU A 21 -10.19 -1.30 12.50
CA GLU A 21 -10.22 -0.89 13.90
C GLU A 21 -8.85 -0.45 14.40
N PHE A 22 -7.78 -1.18 14.02
CA PHE A 22 -6.41 -0.80 14.33
C PHE A 22 -6.07 0.61 13.81
N ALA A 23 -6.40 0.88 12.55
CA ALA A 23 -6.18 2.19 11.93
C ALA A 23 -6.94 3.30 12.66
N ARG A 24 -8.21 3.04 13.01
CA ARG A 24 -9.07 4.00 13.71
C ARG A 24 -8.59 4.31 15.11
N GLU A 25 -8.23 3.27 15.87
CA GLU A 25 -7.78 3.39 17.26
C GLU A 25 -6.42 4.10 17.36
N HIS A 26 -5.54 3.91 16.37
CA HIS A 26 -4.17 4.43 16.39
C HIS A 26 -3.92 5.57 15.41
N GLN A 27 -4.96 6.17 14.80
CA GLN A 27 -4.81 7.19 13.76
C GLN A 27 -3.92 8.37 14.21
N ASP A 28 -4.01 8.79 15.48
CA ASP A 28 -3.24 9.92 16.03
C ASP A 28 -1.74 9.62 16.18
N HIS A 29 -1.34 8.34 16.08
CA HIS A 29 0.07 7.94 16.08
C HIS A 29 0.70 7.97 14.69
N PHE A 30 -0.10 8.17 13.63
CA PHE A 30 0.38 8.14 12.25
C PHE A 30 0.29 9.52 11.59
N SER A 31 1.30 9.87 10.79
CA SER A 31 1.28 11.10 9.98
C SER A 31 0.30 11.02 8.81
N ALA A 32 0.05 9.82 8.32
CA ALA A 32 -0.92 9.50 7.28
C ALA A 32 -1.31 8.03 7.36
N VAL A 33 -2.54 7.71 6.98
CA VAL A 33 -3.03 6.34 6.81
C VAL A 33 -3.55 6.18 5.39
N PHE A 34 -2.99 5.21 4.68
CA PHE A 34 -3.39 4.88 3.31
C PHE A 34 -3.93 3.46 3.23
N TRP A 35 -4.98 3.30 2.42
CA TRP A 35 -5.63 2.02 2.18
C TRP A 35 -5.46 1.64 0.71
N ILE A 36 -4.91 0.46 0.46
CA ILE A 36 -4.64 -0.10 -0.86
C ILE A 36 -5.47 -1.38 -1.02
N ASP A 37 -6.20 -1.49 -2.12
CA ASP A 37 -6.84 -2.74 -2.52
C ASP A 37 -5.83 -3.65 -3.21
N GLY A 38 -5.36 -4.69 -2.50
CA GLY A 38 -4.44 -5.71 -2.99
C GLY A 38 -5.10 -6.90 -3.69
N SER A 39 -6.38 -6.81 -4.06
CA SER A 39 -7.08 -7.91 -4.76
C SER A 39 -6.49 -8.28 -6.11
N SER A 40 -5.81 -7.34 -6.78
CA SER A 40 -5.07 -7.54 -8.02
C SER A 40 -4.02 -6.44 -8.19
N GLU A 41 -3.03 -6.63 -9.06
CA GLU A 41 -2.05 -5.60 -9.37
C GLU A 41 -2.71 -4.32 -9.91
N ALA A 42 -3.78 -4.46 -10.70
CA ALA A 42 -4.53 -3.35 -11.27
C ALA A 42 -5.27 -2.54 -10.19
N SER A 43 -5.96 -3.22 -9.25
CA SER A 43 -6.64 -2.58 -8.11
C SER A 43 -5.66 -1.86 -7.20
N LEU A 44 -4.50 -2.47 -6.97
CA LEU A 44 -3.44 -1.89 -6.16
C LEU A 44 -2.90 -0.62 -6.79
N LYS A 45 -2.58 -0.68 -8.09
CA LYS A 45 -2.12 0.47 -8.88
C LYS A 45 -3.17 1.60 -8.92
N HIS A 46 -4.45 1.27 -9.06
CA HIS A 46 -5.53 2.25 -8.97
C HIS A 46 -5.58 2.93 -7.59
N SER A 47 -5.36 2.18 -6.52
CA SER A 47 -5.33 2.76 -5.17
C SER A 47 -4.20 3.79 -5.02
N PHE A 48 -3.03 3.54 -5.63
CA PHE A 48 -1.94 4.53 -5.69
C PHE A 48 -2.31 5.79 -6.49
N VAL A 49 -3.08 5.64 -7.58
CA VAL A 49 -3.64 6.77 -8.33
C VAL A 49 -4.53 7.64 -7.44
N ASP A 50 -5.36 7.04 -6.61
CA ASP A 50 -6.23 7.77 -5.69
C ASP A 50 -5.44 8.47 -4.56
N ILE A 51 -4.33 7.87 -4.11
CA ILE A 51 -3.47 8.42 -3.06
C ILE A 51 -2.64 9.58 -3.58
N VAL A 52 -1.99 9.47 -4.74
CA VAL A 52 -1.07 10.50 -5.26
C VAL A 52 -1.78 11.84 -5.43
N GLN A 53 -3.07 11.83 -5.78
CA GLN A 53 -3.91 13.02 -5.92
C GLN A 53 -4.12 13.78 -4.59
N ARG A 54 -3.93 13.11 -3.45
CA ARG A 54 -4.11 13.68 -2.10
C ARG A 54 -2.79 14.12 -1.47
N LEU A 55 -1.66 13.79 -2.09
CA LEU A 55 -0.35 14.18 -1.57
C LEU A 55 -0.13 15.69 -1.73
N PRO A 56 0.64 16.33 -0.82
CA PRO A 56 0.97 17.74 -0.98
C PRO A 56 1.76 17.96 -2.27
N ARG A 57 1.28 18.85 -3.14
CA ARG A 57 1.92 19.10 -4.46
C ARG A 57 3.39 19.53 -4.36
N GLY A 58 3.78 20.17 -3.27
CA GLY A 58 5.17 20.58 -3.02
C GLY A 58 6.13 19.42 -2.75
N GLU A 59 5.61 18.24 -2.44
CA GLU A 59 6.38 17.02 -2.16
C GLU A 59 6.43 16.06 -3.36
N LEU A 60 5.74 16.39 -4.46
CA LEU A 60 5.76 15.64 -5.71
C LEU A 60 6.92 16.10 -6.59
N THR A 61 7.43 15.21 -7.44
CA THR A 61 8.41 15.58 -8.47
C THR A 61 7.77 16.48 -9.53
N ALA A 62 8.59 17.13 -10.36
CA ALA A 62 8.08 17.91 -11.49
C ALA A 62 7.21 17.06 -12.44
N ASP A 63 7.64 15.81 -12.68
CA ASP A 63 6.89 14.83 -13.47
C ASP A 63 5.57 14.47 -12.78
N GLY A 64 5.61 14.21 -11.47
CA GLY A 64 4.42 13.96 -10.65
C GLY A 64 3.41 15.09 -10.73
N VAL A 65 3.84 16.35 -10.57
CA VAL A 65 2.97 17.54 -10.64
C VAL A 65 2.34 17.69 -12.03
N GLN A 66 3.13 17.52 -13.10
CA GLN A 66 2.61 17.58 -14.46
C GLN A 66 1.56 16.50 -14.71
N MET A 67 1.83 15.30 -14.22
CA MET A 67 1.04 14.10 -14.44
C MET A 67 -0.28 14.16 -13.67
N ILE A 68 -0.32 14.56 -12.39
CA ILE A 68 -1.59 14.75 -11.67
C ILE A 68 -2.46 15.88 -12.25
N SER A 69 -1.89 16.74 -13.10
CA SER A 69 -2.63 17.79 -13.81
C SER A 69 -3.29 17.28 -15.11
N GLN A 70 -3.04 16.03 -15.50
CA GLN A 70 -3.66 15.38 -16.65
C GLN A 70 -4.99 14.70 -16.28
N THR A 71 -5.83 14.45 -17.29
CA THR A 71 -7.11 13.74 -17.10
C THR A 71 -6.91 12.26 -16.75
N VAL A 72 -5.82 11.65 -17.22
CA VAL A 72 -5.50 10.24 -16.96
C VAL A 72 -4.18 10.19 -16.21
N VAL A 73 -4.23 9.65 -15.00
CA VAL A 73 -3.05 9.44 -14.17
C VAL A 73 -2.38 8.13 -14.54
N GLU A 74 -1.12 8.17 -14.97
CA GLU A 74 -0.34 6.95 -15.19
C GLU A 74 -0.04 6.23 -13.87
N ALA A 75 -0.55 5.01 -13.72
CA ALA A 75 -0.41 4.22 -12.51
C ALA A 75 1.04 4.04 -12.03
N ASN A 76 1.98 3.77 -12.95
CA ASN A 76 3.38 3.56 -12.58
C ASN A 76 4.06 4.84 -12.07
N VAL A 77 3.62 6.02 -12.55
CA VAL A 77 4.09 7.30 -12.01
C VAL A 77 3.50 7.50 -10.61
N ALA A 78 2.20 7.25 -10.43
CA ALA A 78 1.54 7.36 -9.14
C ALA A 78 2.19 6.49 -8.05
N VAL A 79 2.55 5.24 -8.39
CA VAL A 79 3.29 4.34 -7.50
C VAL A 79 4.62 4.97 -7.08
N ARG A 80 5.44 5.41 -8.05
CA ARG A 80 6.75 6.02 -7.76
C ARG A 80 6.66 7.28 -6.90
N GLU A 81 5.71 8.16 -7.19
CA GLU A 81 5.51 9.38 -6.41
C GLU A 81 5.08 9.08 -4.96
N CYS A 82 4.18 8.10 -4.77
CA CYS A 82 3.79 7.66 -3.44
C CYS A 82 4.96 7.02 -2.69
N GLU A 83 5.73 6.13 -3.33
CA GLU A 83 6.91 5.51 -2.74
C GLU A 83 7.95 6.55 -2.33
N GLN A 84 8.19 7.55 -3.17
CA GLN A 84 9.09 8.65 -2.88
C GLN A 84 8.62 9.45 -1.69
N TRP A 85 7.33 9.83 -1.64
CA TRP A 85 6.74 10.56 -0.53
C TRP A 85 6.79 9.79 0.80
N LEU A 86 6.53 8.49 0.76
CA LEU A 86 6.64 7.57 1.90
C LEU A 86 8.10 7.35 2.33
N SER A 87 9.08 7.68 1.49
CA SER A 87 10.51 7.55 1.80
C SER A 87 11.15 8.85 2.31
N ILE A 88 10.40 9.95 2.40
CA ILE A 88 10.89 11.22 2.95
C ILE A 88 11.17 11.06 4.44
N SER A 89 12.39 11.39 4.89
CA SER A 89 12.83 11.18 6.28
C SER A 89 12.02 11.96 7.33
N SER A 90 11.45 13.12 6.98
CA SER A 90 10.54 13.87 7.85
C SER A 90 9.16 13.22 7.98
N ASN A 91 8.77 12.34 7.05
CA ASN A 91 7.52 11.59 7.04
C ASN A 91 7.71 10.18 7.61
N SER A 92 8.09 10.10 8.89
CA SER A 92 8.60 8.84 9.46
C SER A 92 7.54 7.88 10.03
N HIS A 93 6.29 8.32 10.16
CA HIS A 93 5.24 7.63 10.93
C HIS A 93 3.97 7.37 10.12
N TRP A 94 4.04 7.05 8.84
CA TRP A 94 2.85 6.67 8.06
C TRP A 94 2.46 5.20 8.29
N LEU A 95 1.18 4.89 7.99
CA LEU A 95 0.64 3.53 7.92
C LEU A 95 0.11 3.25 6.51
N LEU A 96 0.61 2.19 5.88
CA LEU A 96 0.11 1.66 4.60
C LEU A 96 -0.61 0.34 4.85
N ILE A 97 -1.91 0.29 4.60
CA ILE A 97 -2.73 -0.91 4.73
C ILE A 97 -2.96 -1.48 3.33
N ILE A 98 -2.49 -2.70 3.07
CA ILE A 98 -2.72 -3.42 1.83
C ILE A 98 -3.69 -4.57 2.14
N ASP A 99 -4.95 -4.35 1.84
CA ASP A 99 -6.03 -5.30 2.15
C ASP A 99 -6.19 -6.32 1.02
N ASN A 100 -6.62 -7.54 1.36
CA ASN A 100 -7.08 -8.54 0.39
C ASN A 100 -6.01 -9.05 -0.60
N VAL A 101 -4.73 -9.11 -0.18
CA VAL A 101 -3.63 -9.66 -1.00
C VAL A 101 -3.77 -11.18 -1.10
N ASN A 102 -4.53 -11.68 -2.07
CA ASN A 102 -4.84 -13.11 -2.21
C ASN A 102 -4.29 -13.75 -3.49
N CYS A 103 -3.60 -13.00 -4.34
CA CYS A 103 -3.03 -13.51 -5.58
C CYS A 103 -1.51 -13.61 -5.40
N ASP A 104 -0.97 -14.81 -5.19
CA ASP A 104 0.46 -15.06 -5.31
C ASP A 104 0.74 -16.08 -6.42
N TYR A 105 2.01 -16.19 -6.82
CA TYR A 105 2.46 -17.12 -7.86
C TYR A 105 2.25 -18.61 -7.52
N SER A 106 1.65 -18.95 -6.37
CA SER A 106 1.27 -20.32 -6.02
C SER A 106 -0.17 -20.68 -6.41
N ASP A 107 -0.98 -19.69 -6.79
CA ASP A 107 -2.33 -19.91 -7.33
C ASP A 107 -2.30 -20.32 -8.81
N ARG A 108 -3.33 -21.08 -9.23
CA ARG A 108 -3.37 -21.74 -10.56
C ARG A 108 -3.46 -20.80 -11.77
N ASP A 109 -3.63 -19.50 -11.53
CA ASP A 109 -3.70 -18.48 -12.58
C ASP A 109 -2.55 -17.48 -12.40
N GLU A 110 -1.35 -17.90 -12.84
CA GLU A 110 -0.13 -17.10 -12.83
C GLU A 110 -0.31 -15.74 -13.55
N SER A 111 -1.33 -15.60 -14.40
CA SER A 111 -1.56 -14.37 -15.17
C SER A 111 -2.05 -13.18 -14.33
N LEU A 112 -2.55 -13.42 -13.12
CA LEU A 112 -3.04 -12.40 -12.20
C LEU A 112 -2.19 -12.28 -10.92
N ALA A 113 -1.18 -13.14 -10.76
CA ALA A 113 -0.27 -13.12 -9.63
C ALA A 113 0.71 -11.95 -9.73
N TYR A 114 0.95 -11.29 -8.60
CA TYR A 114 1.95 -10.22 -8.50
C TYR A 114 2.67 -10.28 -7.15
N ASN A 115 3.87 -9.71 -7.08
CA ASN A 115 4.62 -9.62 -5.82
C ASN A 115 4.31 -8.29 -5.12
N VAL A 116 3.55 -8.34 -4.02
CA VAL A 116 3.20 -7.15 -3.23
C VAL A 116 4.43 -6.39 -2.69
N LYS A 117 5.58 -7.07 -2.52
CA LYS A 117 6.81 -6.42 -2.03
C LYS A 117 7.40 -5.43 -3.02
N ASP A 118 7.07 -5.55 -4.31
CA ASP A 118 7.56 -4.65 -5.35
C ASP A 118 6.96 -3.24 -5.22
N TYR A 119 5.96 -3.09 -4.33
CA TYR A 119 5.26 -1.84 -4.03
C TYR A 119 5.56 -1.32 -2.61
N PHE A 120 6.57 -1.88 -1.94
CA PHE A 120 6.99 -1.37 -0.64
C PHE A 120 7.88 -0.15 -0.85
N PRO A 121 7.66 0.96 -0.12
CA PRO A 121 8.55 2.09 -0.21
C PRO A 121 9.95 1.72 0.28
N ASN A 122 10.96 2.24 -0.40
CA ASN A 122 12.38 2.08 -0.05
C ASN A 122 12.74 2.98 1.15
N ALA A 123 12.07 2.74 2.28
CA ALA A 123 12.16 3.52 3.50
C ALA A 123 12.60 2.63 4.67
N ASP A 124 13.38 3.19 5.58
CA ASP A 124 13.74 2.53 6.85
C ASP A 124 12.75 2.86 7.98
N HIS A 125 11.57 3.41 7.66
CA HIS A 125 10.56 3.88 8.60
C HIS A 125 9.14 3.62 8.06
N GLY A 126 8.12 4.02 8.81
CA GLY A 126 6.71 3.72 8.51
C GLY A 126 6.30 2.29 8.89
N SER A 127 5.00 2.03 8.73
CA SER A 127 4.37 0.74 9.04
C SER A 127 3.53 0.24 7.88
N ILE A 128 3.64 -1.05 7.56
CA ILE A 128 2.84 -1.72 6.54
C ILE A 128 2.02 -2.81 7.22
N LEU A 129 0.72 -2.81 6.99
CA LEU A 129 -0.21 -3.83 7.45
C LEU A 129 -0.84 -4.53 6.25
N ILE A 130 -0.67 -5.84 6.15
CA ILE A 130 -1.22 -6.63 5.05
C ILE A 130 -2.32 -7.54 5.57
N THR A 131 -3.45 -7.62 4.88
CA THR A 131 -4.43 -8.69 5.10
C THR A 131 -4.43 -9.67 3.94
N THR A 132 -4.49 -10.97 4.25
CA THR A 132 -4.39 -12.02 3.23
C THR A 132 -5.03 -13.34 3.65
N ARG A 133 -5.39 -14.18 2.69
CA ARG A 133 -5.72 -15.59 2.91
C ARG A 133 -4.52 -16.52 2.70
N LEU A 134 -3.44 -16.01 2.14
CA LEU A 134 -2.25 -16.77 1.77
C LEU A 134 -1.35 -16.96 2.99
N ALA A 135 -1.12 -18.21 3.37
CA ALA A 135 -0.18 -18.54 4.45
C ALA A 135 1.28 -18.26 4.05
N SER A 136 1.60 -18.31 2.75
CA SER A 136 2.93 -18.01 2.21
C SER A 136 3.45 -16.62 2.58
N LEU A 137 2.57 -15.62 2.65
CA LEU A 137 2.92 -14.24 2.96
C LEU A 137 3.30 -13.99 4.43
N GLN A 138 3.12 -14.98 5.33
CA GLN A 138 3.58 -14.87 6.73
C GLN A 138 5.08 -14.55 6.84
N ARG A 139 5.89 -14.96 5.86
CA ARG A 139 7.36 -14.82 5.89
C ARG A 139 7.86 -13.42 5.52
N ILE A 140 6.95 -12.47 5.32
CA ILE A 140 7.28 -11.10 4.89
C ILE A 140 7.45 -10.13 6.07
N GLY A 141 6.83 -10.43 7.22
CA GLY A 141 6.93 -9.65 8.46
C GLY A 141 8.06 -10.10 9.37
#